data_AF-A0A1W9IV31-F1
#
_entry.id   AF-A0A1W9IV31-F1
#
_cell.length_a   1.000
_cell.length_b   1.000
_cell.length_c   1.000
_cell.angle_alpha   90.00
_cell.angle_beta   90.00
_cell.angle_gamma   90.00
#
_symmetry.space_group_name_H-M   'P 1'
#
loop_
_entity.id
_entity.type
_entity.pdbx_description
1 polymer ?
#
loop_
_entity_poly.entity_id
_entity_poly.type
_entity_poly.pdbx_seq_one_letter_code
_entity_poly.pdbx_strand_id
1 'polypeptide(L)' 'MKQQLVKGKRDEKAVTTQKDHPQEGALSDELQKRIAKRAYALYLERGCREGCDVEDWVDAEREILTVLRG' A
#
# COMPACT_ATOMS: atom_id res chain seq x y z
N MET A 1 -0.22 -28.13 -32.23
CA MET A 1 -1.10 -27.05 -31.72
C MET A 1 -1.85 -27.52 -30.50
N LYS A 2 -1.62 -26.90 -29.34
CA LYS A 2 -2.61 -26.35 -28.39
C LYS A 2 -1.95 -26.17 -27.02
N GLN A 3 -1.32 -25.01 -26.86
CA GLN A 3 -0.83 -24.50 -25.59
C GLN A 3 -2.08 -24.09 -24.79
N GLN A 4 -2.28 -24.69 -23.61
CA GLN A 4 -3.42 -24.39 -22.77
C GLN A 4 -3.09 -23.18 -21.88
N LEU A 5 -3.71 -22.06 -22.23
CA LEU A 5 -3.76 -20.82 -21.47
C LEU A 5 -4.52 -21.05 -20.15
N VAL A 6 -3.79 -21.31 -19.06
CA VAL A 6 -4.36 -21.20 -17.71
C VAL A 6 -4.15 -19.77 -17.22
N LYS A 7 -5.28 -19.07 -17.14
CA LYS A 7 -5.42 -17.68 -16.70
C LYS A 7 -4.88 -17.56 -15.27
N GLY A 8 -3.84 -16.77 -15.08
CA GLY A 8 -3.36 -16.38 -13.76
C GLY A 8 -4.46 -15.60 -13.04
N LYS A 9 -5.18 -16.28 -12.15
CA LYS A 9 -5.93 -15.63 -11.09
C LYS A 9 -4.90 -15.08 -10.12
N ARG A 10 -4.61 -13.78 -10.22
CA ARG A 10 -3.99 -13.05 -9.13
C ARG A 10 -5.12 -12.78 -8.15
N ASP A 11 -5.33 -13.72 -7.24
CA ASP A 11 -6.06 -13.45 -6.02
C ASP A 11 -5.24 -12.38 -5.30
N GLU A 12 -5.67 -11.13 -5.42
CA GLU A 12 -5.20 -10.00 -4.63
C GLU A 12 -5.55 -10.29 -3.18
N LYS A 13 -4.67 -11.06 -2.57
CA LYS A 13 -4.64 -11.37 -1.15
C LYS A 13 -4.38 -10.04 -0.46
N ALA A 14 -5.46 -9.31 -0.16
CA ALA A 14 -5.48 -8.21 0.79
C ALA A 14 -5.08 -8.76 2.16
N VAL A 15 -3.77 -8.88 2.33
CA VAL A 15 -3.10 -9.21 3.58
C VAL A 15 -2.82 -7.90 4.29
N THR A 16 -3.45 -7.71 5.44
CA THR A 16 -2.86 -7.05 6.63
C THR A 16 -3.95 -6.94 7.68
N THR A 17 -4.08 -7.99 8.48
CA THR A 17 -3.67 -8.07 9.90
C THR A 17 -4.55 -7.27 10.85
N GLN A 18 -5.45 -8.04 11.47
CA GLN A 18 -5.93 -7.90 12.84
C GLN A 18 -4.76 -7.57 13.78
N LYS A 19 -4.86 -6.50 14.59
CA LYS A 19 -4.09 -6.38 15.84
C LYS A 19 -4.89 -5.62 16.90
N ASP A 20 -5.45 -6.40 17.80
CA ASP A 20 -6.02 -5.99 19.07
C ASP A 20 -4.86 -5.62 20.01
N HIS A 21 -4.47 -4.34 20.08
CA HIS A 21 -3.59 -3.74 21.10
C HIS A 21 -4.02 -2.27 21.30
N PRO A 22 -4.81 -1.91 22.35
CA PRO A 22 -5.72 -0.77 22.25
C PRO A 22 -5.16 0.66 22.30
N GLN A 23 -3.86 0.91 22.48
CA GLN A 23 -3.45 2.28 22.85
C GLN A 23 -2.10 2.81 22.34
N GLU A 24 -1.08 1.99 22.08
CA GLU A 24 0.16 2.46 21.41
C GLU A 24 0.31 1.95 19.96
N GLY A 25 -0.23 0.75 19.66
CA GLY A 25 -0.22 0.20 18.30
C GLY A 25 -1.13 0.98 17.36
N ALA A 26 -2.28 1.45 17.86
CA ALA A 26 -3.32 2.08 17.05
C ALA A 26 -2.86 3.35 16.31
N LEU A 27 -1.97 4.15 16.90
CA LEU A 27 -1.42 5.35 16.23
C LEU A 27 -0.47 4.96 15.09
N SER A 28 0.37 3.95 15.30
CA SER A 28 1.26 3.41 14.26
C SER A 28 0.46 2.71 13.17
N ASP A 29 -0.61 1.99 13.52
CA ASP A 29 -1.51 1.34 12.56
C ASP A 29 -2.28 2.37 11.71
N GLU A 30 -2.75 3.46 12.32
CA GLU A 30 -3.42 4.54 11.59
C GLU A 30 -2.44 5.29 10.68
N LEU A 31 -1.22 5.55 11.16
CA LEU A 31 -0.15 6.13 10.34
C LEU A 31 0.17 5.24 9.13
N GLN A 32 0.35 3.94 9.35
CA GLN A 32 0.62 2.98 8.29
C GLN A 32 -0.54 2.88 7.29
N LYS A 33 -1.80 2.93 7.75
CA LYS A 33 -2.98 3.02 6.88
C LYS A 33 -2.99 4.28 6.02
N ARG A 34 -2.60 5.43 6.59
CA ARG A 34 -2.51 6.70 5.85
C ARG A 34 -1.42 6.64 4.77
N ILE A 35 -0.25 6.10 5.12
CA ILE A 35 0.85 5.89 4.16
C ILE A 35 0.40 4.94 3.04
N ALA A 36 -0.20 3.80 3.39
CA ALA A 36 -0.68 2.83 2.39
C ALA A 36 -1.73 3.42 1.45
N LYS A 37 -2.70 4.19 1.97
CA LYS A 37 -3.70 4.89 1.15
C LYS A 37 -3.04 5.89 0.20
N ARG A 38 -2.04 6.64 0.67
CA ARG A 38 -1.34 7.64 -0.14
C ARG A 38 -0.47 6.98 -1.21
N ALA A 39 0.25 5.91 -0.88
CA ALA A 39 1.05 5.15 -1.83
C ALA A 39 0.17 4.56 -2.95
N TYR A 40 -0.99 4.02 -2.60
CA TYR A 40 -1.94 3.52 -3.59
C TYR A 40 -2.49 4.62 -4.50
N ALA A 41 -2.77 5.82 -3.94
CA ALA A 41 -3.17 6.96 -4.76
C ALA A 41 -2.06 7.35 -5.76
N LEU A 42 -0.79 7.41 -5.32
CA LEU A 42 0.34 7.70 -6.19
C LEU A 42 0.50 6.65 -7.30
N TYR A 43 0.36 5.36 -6.98
CA TYR A 43 0.36 4.28 -7.96
C TYR A 43 -0.71 4.47 -9.05
N LEU A 44 -1.93 4.86 -8.65
CA LEU A 44 -3.01 5.17 -9.59
C LEU A 44 -2.72 6.42 -10.42
N GLU A 45 -2.20 7.49 -9.80
CA GLU A 45 -1.82 8.74 -10.48
C GLU A 45 -0.72 8.51 -11.53
N ARG A 46 0.21 7.58 -11.27
CA ARG A 46 1.27 7.17 -12.23
C ARG A 46 0.77 6.24 -13.35
N GLY A 47 -0.51 5.85 -13.33
CA GLY A 47 -1.11 4.98 -14.33
C GLY A 47 -0.86 3.49 -14.06
N CYS A 48 -0.84 3.08 -12.80
CA CYS A 48 -0.67 1.69 -12.38
C CYS A 48 0.65 1.07 -12.86
N ARG A 49 1.72 1.86 -12.87
CA ARG A 49 3.04 1.43 -13.34
C ARG A 49 3.64 0.41 -12.38
N GLU A 50 3.82 -0.80 -12.88
CA GLU A 50 4.54 -1.85 -12.16
C GLU A 50 6.00 -1.46 -11.90
N GLY A 51 6.50 -1.76 -10.70
CA GLY A 51 7.88 -1.50 -10.29
C GLY A 51 8.11 -0.16 -9.57
N CYS A 52 7.09 0.70 -9.48
CA CYS A 52 7.14 1.94 -8.70
C CYS A 52 6.58 1.79 -7.27
N ASP A 53 6.09 0.60 -6.89
CA ASP A 53 5.40 0.38 -5.62
C ASP A 53 6.21 0.84 -4.39
N VAL A 54 7.53 0.60 -4.41
CA VAL A 54 8.44 1.01 -3.33
C VAL A 54 8.65 2.52 -3.31
N GLU A 55 8.81 3.13 -4.49
CA GLU A 55 8.97 4.58 -4.62
C GLU A 55 7.71 5.30 -4.14
N ASP A 56 6.53 4.84 -4.58
CA ASP A 56 5.22 5.37 -4.17
C ASP A 56 5.02 5.25 -2.66
N TRP A 57 5.51 4.17 -2.05
CA TRP A 57 5.44 3.99 -0.61
C TRP A 57 6.37 4.94 0.16
N VAL A 58 7.60 5.15 -0.32
CA VAL A 58 8.55 6.09 0.29
C VAL A 58 8.07 7.54 0.13
N ASP A 59 7.56 7.91 -1.05
CA ASP A 59 6.99 9.24 -1.28
C ASP A 59 5.79 9.48 -0.35
N ALA A 60 4.89 8.50 -0.23
CA ALA A 60 3.78 8.56 0.71
C ALA A 60 4.22 8.70 2.17
N GLU A 61 5.23 7.94 2.61
CA GLU A 61 5.77 8.07 3.97
C GLU A 61 6.29 9.48 4.22
N ARG A 62 7.08 10.03 3.29
CA ARG A 62 7.63 11.38 3.39
C ARG A 62 6.53 12.44 3.45
N GLU A 63 5.49 12.34 2.61
CA GLU A 63 4.35 13.26 2.65
C GLU A 63 3.62 13.22 4.00
N ILE A 64 3.26 12.02 4.47
CA ILE A 64 2.50 11.88 5.72
C ILE A 64 3.32 12.29 6.94
N LEU A 65 4.61 11.95 7.00
CA LEU A 65 5.49 12.36 8.10
C LEU A 65 5.77 13.86 8.10
N THR A 66 5.86 14.48 6.91
CA THR A 66 6.02 15.94 6.80
C THR A 66 4.78 16.64 7.35
N VAL A 67 3.58 16.19 6.95
CA VAL A 67 2.31 16.75 7.44
C VAL A 67 2.13 16.55 8.95
N LEU A 68 2.63 15.45 9.51
CA LEU A 68 2.51 15.18 10.95
C LEU A 68 3.45 16.04 11.81
N ARG A 69 4.56 16.54 11.24
CA ARG A 69 5.55 17.36 11.93
C ARG A 69 5.29 18.87 11.77
N GLY A 70 4.48 19.26 10.80
CA GLY A 70 4.15 20.66 10.48
C GLY A 70 3.05 21.27 11.33
#